data_AF-A0A930N499-F1
#
_entry.id   AF-A0A930N499-F1
#
_cell.length_a   1.000
_cell.length_b   1.000
_cell.length_c   1.000
_cell.angle_alpha   90.00
_cell.angle_beta   90.00
_cell.angle_gamma   90.00
#
_symmetry.space_group_name_H-M   'P 1'
#
loop_
_entity.id
_entity.type
_entity.pdbx_description
1 polymer ?
#
loop_
_entity_poly.entity_id
_entity_poly.type
_entity_poly.pdbx_seq_one_letter_code
_entity_poly.pdbx_strand_id
1 'polypeptide(L)'
;MKRLFTLALSLVAVLGVQAQELLVGTYNVRYQNESDAKQGNGWSQRCPVICEILSYESPDIFGTQEAKVGQIHDLLKGLPEYDYIGVARDDGREEGEYSAIFYHKGR
;
A
#
# COMPACT_ATOMS: atom_id res chain seq x y z
N MET A 1 25.44 -9.14 -45.25
CA MET A 1 26.02 -8.10 -44.35
C MET A 1 24.96 -7.19 -43.73
N LYS A 2 24.09 -6.50 -44.50
CA LYS A 2 23.05 -5.61 -43.93
C LYS A 2 22.11 -6.30 -42.92
N ARG A 3 21.61 -7.50 -43.22
CA ARG A 3 20.74 -8.28 -42.31
C ARG A 3 21.44 -8.67 -40.99
N LEU A 4 22.71 -9.04 -41.05
CA LEU A 4 23.53 -9.36 -39.88
C LEU A 4 23.77 -8.11 -39.02
N PHE A 5 24.00 -6.96 -39.67
CA PHE A 5 24.18 -5.68 -39.01
C PHE A 5 22.89 -5.21 -38.32
N THR A 6 21.75 -5.33 -39.00
CA THR A 6 20.43 -5.05 -38.41
C THR A 6 20.15 -5.95 -37.21
N LEU A 7 20.43 -7.25 -37.33
CA LEU A 7 20.23 -8.22 -36.25
C LEU A 7 21.10 -7.88 -35.02
N ALA A 8 22.38 -7.57 -35.24
CA ALA A 8 23.30 -7.16 -34.18
C ALA A 8 22.83 -5.87 -33.49
N LEU A 9 22.36 -4.88 -34.26
CA LEU A 9 21.85 -3.62 -33.70
C LEU A 9 20.60 -3.85 -32.84
N SER A 10 19.67 -4.72 -33.28
CA SER A 10 18.49 -5.08 -32.49
C SER A 10 18.85 -5.86 -31.22
N LEU A 11 19.84 -6.76 -31.26
CA LEU A 11 20.29 -7.49 -30.08
C LEU A 11 20.89 -6.56 -29.01
N VAL A 12 21.69 -5.56 -29.44
CA VAL A 12 22.26 -4.55 -28.53
C VAL A 12 21.17 -3.67 -27.91
N ALA A 13 20.13 -3.30 -28.67
CA ALA A 13 19.03 -2.48 -28.17
C ALA A 13 18.22 -3.16 -27.03
N VAL A 14 18.15 -4.49 -27.02
CA VAL A 14 17.40 -5.25 -25.99
C VAL A 14 18.17 -5.35 -24.67
N LEU A 15 19.50 -5.18 -24.67
CA LEU A 15 20.33 -5.27 -23.45
C LEU A 15 20.04 -4.18 -22.41
N GLY A 16 19.44 -3.05 -22.81
CA GLY A 16 19.10 -1.94 -21.93
C GLY A 16 17.67 -1.98 -21.39
N VAL A 17 16.87 -2.97 -21.74
CA VAL A 17 15.49 -3.08 -21.26
C VAL A 17 15.51 -3.56 -19.82
N GLN A 18 14.96 -2.75 -18.91
CA GLN A 18 14.75 -3.10 -17.52
C GLN A 18 13.25 -3.07 -17.24
N ALA A 19 12.74 -4.04 -16.49
CA ALA A 19 11.38 -4.00 -15.96
C ALA A 19 11.42 -3.41 -14.55
N GLN A 20 10.40 -2.63 -14.19
CA GLN A 20 10.18 -2.23 -12.81
C GLN A 20 9.68 -3.44 -12.02
N GLU A 21 10.34 -3.70 -10.90
CA GLU A 21 9.81 -4.59 -9.88
C GLU A 21 8.98 -3.76 -8.90
N LEU A 22 7.80 -4.25 -8.55
CA LEU A 22 6.91 -3.64 -7.56
C LEU A 22 6.45 -4.70 -6.56
N LEU A 23 6.70 -4.46 -5.27
CA LEU A 23 6.08 -5.22 -4.21
C LEU A 23 4.72 -4.59 -3.89
N VAL A 24 3.65 -5.35 -4.10
CA VAL A 24 2.28 -4.87 -3.88
C VAL A 24 1.54 -5.72 -2.86
N GLY A 25 0.69 -5.08 -2.06
CA GLY A 25 -0.08 -5.73 -1.00
C GLY A 25 -1.57 -5.40 -1.00
N THR A 26 -2.36 -6.26 -0.37
CA THR A 26 -3.74 -5.96 0.02
C THR A 26 -3.96 -6.43 1.45
N TYR A 27 -4.55 -5.58 2.29
CA TYR A 27 -4.77 -5.89 3.69
C TYR A 27 -6.07 -5.27 4.20
N ASN A 28 -7.07 -6.10 4.49
CA ASN A 28 -8.22 -5.66 5.26
C ASN A 28 -7.81 -5.49 6.73
N VAL A 29 -7.77 -4.24 7.21
CA VAL A 29 -7.25 -3.90 8.54
C VAL A 29 -8.31 -3.97 9.64
N ARG A 30 -9.56 -4.31 9.29
CA ARG A 30 -10.74 -4.37 10.15
C ARG A 30 -11.08 -3.04 10.84
N TYR A 31 -12.30 -2.55 10.63
CA TYR A 31 -12.74 -1.29 11.22
C TYR A 31 -12.71 -1.34 12.76
N GLN A 32 -12.40 -0.19 13.37
CA GLN A 32 -12.44 -0.05 14.82
C GLN A 32 -13.87 -0.17 15.34
N ASN A 33 -14.09 -1.09 16.29
CA ASN A 33 -15.37 -1.28 16.97
C ASN A 33 -15.20 -1.79 18.40
N GLU A 34 -16.25 -1.59 19.22
CA GLU A 34 -16.23 -1.97 20.63
C GLU A 34 -16.25 -3.49 20.86
N SER A 35 -16.86 -4.26 19.96
CA SER A 35 -16.99 -5.71 20.15
C SER A 35 -15.62 -6.39 20.07
N ASP A 36 -14.83 -6.01 19.06
CA ASP A 36 -13.45 -6.49 18.92
C ASP A 36 -12.59 -6.00 20.10
N ALA A 37 -12.76 -4.75 20.54
CA ALA A 37 -12.04 -4.22 21.70
C ALA A 37 -12.34 -5.01 22.99
N LYS A 38 -13.61 -5.31 23.27
CA LYS A 38 -14.04 -6.12 24.44
C LYS A 38 -13.49 -7.55 24.40
N GLN A 39 -13.18 -8.07 23.21
CA GLN A 39 -12.58 -9.38 23.00
C GLN A 39 -11.04 -9.36 23.01
N GLY A 40 -10.41 -8.21 23.28
CA GLY A 40 -8.96 -8.07 23.29
C GLY A 40 -8.33 -7.89 21.90
N ASN A 41 -9.14 -7.68 20.86
CA ASN A 41 -8.73 -7.46 19.46
C ASN A 41 -8.94 -6.00 19.02
N GLY A 42 -8.89 -5.07 19.97
CA GLY A 42 -9.12 -3.64 19.72
C GLY A 42 -8.07 -3.02 18.79
N TRP A 43 -8.49 -2.03 17.99
CA TRP A 43 -7.62 -1.34 17.04
C TRP A 43 -6.34 -0.80 17.68
N SER A 44 -6.43 -0.18 18.87
CA SER A 44 -5.27 0.38 19.57
C SER A 44 -4.18 -0.65 19.88
N GLN A 45 -4.54 -1.93 20.04
CA GLN A 45 -3.59 -3.02 20.23
C GLN A 45 -3.09 -3.58 18.88
N ARG A 46 -3.95 -3.60 17.86
CA ARG A 46 -3.63 -4.16 16.54
C ARG A 46 -2.79 -3.22 15.67
N CYS A 47 -3.05 -1.92 15.70
CA CYS A 47 -2.42 -0.95 14.81
C CYS A 47 -0.89 -0.96 14.89
N PRO A 48 -0.24 -0.98 16.07
CA PRO A 48 1.23 -1.03 16.13
C PRO A 48 1.81 -2.25 15.43
N VAL A 49 1.18 -3.42 15.59
CA VAL A 49 1.61 -4.67 14.94
C VAL A 49 1.37 -4.64 13.43
N ILE A 50 0.24 -4.08 12.98
CA ILE A 50 -0.03 -3.89 11.55
C ILE A 50 1.03 -2.97 10.93
N CYS A 51 1.38 -1.86 11.59
CA CYS A 51 2.43 -0.95 11.13
C CYS A 51 3.81 -1.62 11.12
N GLU A 52 4.12 -2.48 12.10
CA GLU A 52 5.37 -3.24 12.13
C GLU A 52 5.46 -4.20 10.94
N ILE A 53 4.40 -4.94 10.63
CA ILE A 53 4.35 -5.83 9.46
C ILE A 53 4.56 -5.04 8.17
N LEU A 54 3.83 -3.93 7.98
CA LEU A 54 3.92 -3.12 6.77
C LEU A 54 5.29 -2.42 6.65
N SER A 55 5.92 -2.04 7.76
CA SER A 55 7.28 -1.50 7.77
C SER A 55 8.32 -2.56 7.45
N TYR A 56 8.14 -3.78 7.97
CA TYR A 56 9.06 -4.89 7.73
C TYR A 56 9.03 -5.35 6.27
N GLU A 57 7.83 -5.59 5.73
CA GLU A 57 7.66 -6.02 4.34
C GLU A 57 7.96 -4.89 3.36
N SER A 58 7.72 -3.63 3.76
CA SER A 58 7.96 -2.43 2.95
C SER A 58 7.41 -2.51 1.50
N PRO A 59 6.11 -2.81 1.30
CA PRO A 59 5.52 -2.84 -0.03
C PRO A 59 5.56 -1.46 -0.69
N ASP A 60 5.86 -1.39 -1.99
CA ASP A 60 5.86 -0.11 -2.73
C ASP A 60 4.45 0.52 -2.74
N ILE A 61 3.41 -0.33 -2.85
CA ILE A 61 1.99 0.06 -2.86
C ILE A 61 1.18 -0.99 -2.12
N PHE A 62 0.20 -0.59 -1.31
CA PHE A 62 -0.77 -1.52 -0.74
C PHE A 62 -2.16 -0.95 -0.58
N GLY A 63 -3.18 -1.78 -0.80
CA GLY A 63 -4.57 -1.43 -0.53
C GLY A 63 -4.98 -1.80 0.89
N THR A 64 -5.76 -0.94 1.54
CA THR A 64 -6.44 -1.24 2.80
C THR A 64 -7.95 -1.22 2.64
N GLN A 65 -8.63 -2.06 3.43
CA GLN A 65 -10.10 -2.11 3.49
C GLN A 65 -10.58 -1.97 4.94
N GLU A 66 -11.83 -1.53 5.11
CA GLU A 66 -12.52 -1.29 6.40
C GLU A 66 -11.91 -0.19 7.29
N ALA A 67 -10.81 0.45 6.91
CA ALA A 67 -10.24 1.54 7.71
C ALA A 67 -11.22 2.73 7.76
N LYS A 68 -11.50 3.27 8.95
CA LYS A 68 -12.16 4.58 9.12
C LYS A 68 -11.14 5.71 9.18
N VAL A 69 -11.57 6.96 9.05
CA VAL A 69 -10.68 8.16 9.03
C VAL A 69 -9.66 8.18 10.17
N GLY A 70 -10.07 7.87 11.40
CA GLY A 70 -9.15 7.79 12.54
C GLY A 70 -8.07 6.71 12.38
N GLN A 71 -8.43 5.55 11.82
CA GLN A 71 -7.47 4.47 11.56
C GLN A 71 -6.53 4.81 10.41
N ILE A 72 -6.98 5.56 9.40
CA ILE A 72 -6.10 6.10 8.35
C ILE A 72 -5.03 7.02 8.97
N HIS A 73 -5.44 7.92 9.86
CA HIS A 73 -4.49 8.82 10.56
C HIS A 73 -3.50 8.05 11.44
N ASP A 74 -3.96 7.00 12.13
CA ASP A 74 -3.08 6.14 12.93
C ASP A 74 -2.06 5.39 12.07
N LEU A 75 -2.49 4.85 10.92
CA LEU A 75 -1.61 4.20 9.95
C LEU A 75 -0.56 5.19 9.41
N LEU A 76 -0.95 6.40 8.99
CA LEU A 76 -0.02 7.43 8.52
C LEU A 76 1.00 7.83 9.58
N LYS A 77 0.57 7.90 10.85
CA LYS A 77 1.48 8.18 11.97
C LYS A 77 2.47 7.04 12.19
N GLY A 78 2.03 5.79 12.04
CA GLY A 78 2.87 4.60 12.20
C GLY A 78 3.75 4.29 11.00
N LEU A 79 3.41 4.80 9.81
CA LEU A 79 4.08 4.55 8.54
C LEU A 79 4.51 5.87 7.89
N PRO A 80 5.46 6.62 8.48
CA PRO A 80 5.80 7.97 8.05
C PRO A 80 6.40 8.06 6.64
N GLU A 81 6.89 6.95 6.09
CA GLU A 81 7.42 6.86 4.71
C GLU A 81 6.31 6.76 3.66
N TYR A 82 5.07 6.52 4.08
CA TYR A 82 3.92 6.32 3.19
C TYR A 82 3.01 7.55 3.15
N ASP A 83 2.23 7.62 2.08
CA ASP A 83 1.06 8.49 1.94
C ASP A 83 -0.09 7.66 1.33
N TYR A 84 -1.28 8.22 1.21
CA TYR A 84 -2.45 7.50 0.71
C TYR A 84 -3.31 8.31 -0.25
N ILE A 85 -4.05 7.59 -1.09
CA ILE A 85 -5.20 8.12 -1.83
C ILE A 85 -6.46 7.34 -1.46
N GLY A 86 -7.59 8.04 -1.46
CA GLY A 86 -8.91 7.46 -1.20
C GLY A 86 -9.73 8.38 -0.30
N VAL A 87 -11.04 8.36 -0.51
CA VAL A 87 -12.02 9.04 0.34
C VAL A 87 -12.91 7.99 0.98
N ALA A 88 -13.58 8.37 2.07
CA ALA A 88 -14.54 7.50 2.72
C ALA A 88 -15.77 7.26 1.83
N ARG A 89 -16.35 6.07 1.92
CA ARG A 89 -17.36 5.61 0.96
C ARG A 89 -18.76 6.22 1.13
N ASP A 90 -19.08 6.78 2.29
CA ASP A 90 -20.47 7.19 2.58
C ASP A 90 -20.74 8.63 2.11
N ASP A 91 -19.77 9.55 2.23
CA ASP A 91 -19.92 10.97 1.84
C ASP A 91 -18.92 11.43 0.76
N GLY A 92 -17.98 10.57 0.34
CA GLY A 92 -16.91 10.95 -0.57
C GLY A 92 -15.89 11.91 0.05
N ARG A 93 -15.82 11.99 1.38
CA ARG A 93 -14.86 12.77 2.17
C ARG A 93 -14.30 11.89 3.29
N GLU A 94 -14.89 11.94 4.49
CA GLU A 94 -14.37 11.31 5.71
C GLU A 94 -15.38 10.38 6.40
N GLU A 95 -16.64 10.36 5.97
CA GLU A 95 -17.68 9.50 6.55
C GLU A 95 -17.63 8.08 5.96
N GLY A 96 -17.47 7.11 6.85
CA GLY A 96 -17.51 5.70 6.51
C GLY A 96 -16.14 5.02 6.44
N GLU A 97 -16.12 3.87 5.80
CA GLU A 97 -14.91 3.07 5.56
C GLU A 97 -14.23 3.51 4.26
N TYR A 98 -12.91 3.39 4.24
CA TYR A 98 -12.06 3.66 3.10
C TYR A 98 -11.73 2.38 2.35
N SER A 99 -11.53 2.52 1.04
CA SER A 99 -10.71 1.61 0.22
C SER A 99 -9.41 2.33 -0.14
N ALA A 100 -8.62 2.67 0.88
CA ALA A 100 -7.45 3.51 0.71
C ALA A 100 -6.29 2.74 0.07
N ILE A 101 -5.58 3.40 -0.85
CA ILE A 101 -4.36 2.90 -1.46
C ILE A 101 -3.20 3.69 -0.87
N PHE A 102 -2.34 3.02 -0.12
CA PHE A 102 -1.10 3.57 0.40
C PHE A 102 0.05 3.33 -0.59
N TYR A 103 0.96 4.29 -0.68
CA TYR A 103 2.16 4.22 -1.52
C TYR A 103 3.36 4.79 -0.79
N HIS A 104 4.53 4.20 -1.03
CA HIS A 104 5.79 4.67 -0.46
C HIS A 104 6.22 5.97 -1.16
N LYS A 105 6.47 7.05 -0.42
CA LYS A 105 6.75 8.39 -1.00
C LYS A 105 8.07 8.47 -1.77
N GLY A 106 9.01 7.59 -1.45
CA GLY A 106 10.34 7.54 -2.08
C GLY A 106 10.42 6.68 -3.34
N ARG A 107 9.29 6.19 -3.86
CA ARG A 107 9.22 5.25 -4.99
C ARG A 107 8.76 5.90 -6.30
#